data_AF-A0A7Y1V3J0-F1
#
_entry.id   AF-A0A7Y1V3J0-F1
#
_cell.length_a   1.000
_cell.length_b   1.000
_cell.length_c   1.000
_cell.angle_alpha   90.00
_cell.angle_beta   90.00
_cell.angle_gamma   90.00
#
_symmetry.space_group_name_H-M   'P 1'
#
loop_
_entity.id
_entity.type
_entity.pdbx_description
1 polymer ?
#
loop_
_entity_poly.entity_id
_entity_poly.type
_entity_poly.pdbx_seq_one_letter_code
_entity_poly.pdbx_strand_id
1 'polypeptide(L)'
;NWILKTNKNLQKLWLALLVVALVMLALSSWFYSIWVPEIDVAFTLSLMMCFYVLALAWGNIFVMYINGVGKVKLQIITSIAGAIINIPLSYLLAKSLHLGTAGIILASTICIGFGPILAPIQFRKLTRKSATGIWNQ
;
A
#
# COMPACT_ATOMS: atom_id res chain seq x y z
N ASN A 1 -25.94 -2.72 -8.71
CA ASN A 1 -24.71 -2.06 -9.21
C ASN A 1 -23.54 -3.04 -9.25
N TRP A 2 -23.16 -3.45 -10.46
CA TRP A 2 -22.07 -4.40 -10.70
C TRP A 2 -20.75 -4.01 -10.02
N ILE A 3 -20.40 -2.71 -10.04
CA ILE A 3 -19.15 -2.21 -9.47
C ILE A 3 -19.03 -2.41 -7.96
N LEU A 4 -20.13 -2.20 -7.21
CA LEU A 4 -20.14 -2.42 -5.77
C LEU A 4 -20.00 -3.90 -5.43
N LYS A 5 -20.52 -4.79 -6.29
CA LYS A 5 -20.36 -6.24 -6.16
C LYS A 5 -18.91 -6.65 -6.45
N THR A 6 -18.31 -6.14 -7.53
CA THR A 6 -16.90 -6.37 -7.88
C THR A 6 -15.97 -5.89 -6.77
N ASN A 7 -16.17 -4.68 -6.25
CA ASN A 7 -15.36 -4.16 -5.14
C ASN A 7 -15.45 -5.05 -3.89
N LYS A 8 -16.65 -5.51 -3.51
CA LYS A 8 -16.83 -6.45 -2.39
C LYS A 8 -16.10 -7.79 -2.63
N ASN A 9 -16.08 -8.29 -3.86
CA ASN A 9 -15.35 -9.51 -4.20
C ASN A 9 -13.82 -9.29 -4.11
N LEU A 10 -13.32 -8.14 -4.58
CA LEU A 10 -11.90 -7.79 -4.46
C LEU A 10 -11.47 -7.65 -3.00
N GLN A 11 -12.32 -7.10 -2.12
CA GLN A 11 -12.05 -7.05 -0.68
C GLN A 11 -11.99 -8.45 -0.05
N LYS A 12 -12.83 -9.40 -0.49
CA LYS A 12 -12.74 -10.80 -0.05
C LYS A 12 -11.44 -11.46 -0.52
N LEU A 13 -11.01 -11.19 -1.75
CA LEU A 13 -9.72 -11.68 -2.27
C LEU A 13 -8.55 -11.05 -1.51
N TRP A 14 -8.66 -9.79 -1.11
CA TRP A 14 -7.65 -9.16 -0.26
C TRP A 14 -7.56 -9.81 1.12
N LEU A 15 -8.68 -10.25 1.71
CA LEU A 15 -8.64 -11.05 2.95
C LEU A 15 -7.93 -12.40 2.75
N ALA A 16 -8.09 -13.03 1.58
CA ALA A 16 -7.30 -14.22 1.24
C ALA A 16 -5.81 -13.88 1.11
N LEU A 17 -5.48 -12.75 0.48
CA LEU A 17 -4.10 -12.26 0.36
C LEU A 17 -3.48 -11.95 1.72
N LEU A 18 -4.26 -11.44 2.69
CA LEU A 18 -3.84 -11.25 4.08
C LEU A 18 -3.34 -12.56 4.68
N VAL A 19 -4.13 -13.63 4.54
CA VAL A 19 -3.75 -14.96 5.05
C VAL A 19 -2.46 -15.46 4.37
N VAL A 20 -2.37 -15.34 3.05
CA VAL A 20 -1.17 -15.73 2.30
C VAL A 20 0.07 -14.96 2.76
N ALA A 21 -0.05 -13.64 2.95
CA ALA A 21 1.05 -12.79 3.41
C ALA A 21 1.51 -13.15 4.83
N LEU A 22 0.58 -13.48 5.73
CA LEU A 22 0.91 -13.92 7.10
C LEU A 22 1.60 -15.29 7.11
N VAL A 23 1.14 -16.23 6.27
CA VAL A 23 1.80 -17.54 6.11
C VAL A 23 3.22 -17.35 5.55
N MET A 24 3.38 -16.52 4.51
CA MET A 24 4.70 -16.20 3.96
C MET A 24 5.62 -15.53 4.98
N LEU A 25 5.09 -14.64 5.83
CA LEU A 25 5.87 -14.02 6.91
C LEU A 25 6.33 -15.05 7.94
N ALA A 26 5.46 -16.01 8.32
CA ALA A 26 5.82 -17.09 9.23
C ALA A 26 6.88 -18.03 8.64
N LEU A 27 6.83 -18.28 7.32
CA LEU A 27 7.78 -19.12 6.59
C LEU A 27 9.02 -18.34 6.08
N SER A 28 9.13 -17.06 6.41
CA SER A 28 10.10 -16.16 5.79
C SER A 28 11.54 -16.56 6.04
N SER A 29 11.88 -16.99 7.26
CA SER A 29 13.23 -17.45 7.62
C SER A 29 13.67 -18.67 6.80
N TRP A 30 12.79 -19.65 6.63
CA TRP A 30 13.02 -20.82 5.78
C TRP A 30 13.11 -20.45 4.30
N PHE A 31 12.28 -19.53 3.83
CA PHE A 31 12.31 -19.09 2.44
C PHE A 31 13.61 -18.36 2.11
N TYR A 32 14.06 -17.45 2.98
CA TYR A 32 15.30 -16.70 2.76
C TYR A 32 16.54 -17.58 2.85
N SER A 33 16.57 -18.62 3.68
CA SER A 33 17.71 -19.53 3.73
C SER A 33 17.90 -20.32 2.44
N ILE A 34 16.83 -20.55 1.67
CA ILE A 34 16.90 -21.19 0.35
C ILE A 34 17.22 -20.17 -0.74
N TRP A 35 16.58 -18.99 -0.68
CA TRP A 35 16.68 -18.00 -1.75
C TRP A 35 18.00 -17.21 -1.71
N VAL A 36 18.40 -16.77 -0.51
CA VAL A 36 19.59 -15.94 -0.31
C VAL A 36 20.32 -16.41 0.96
N PRO A 37 20.98 -17.59 0.92
CA PRO A 37 21.60 -18.20 2.10
C PRO A 37 22.71 -17.36 2.74
N GLU A 38 23.34 -16.46 1.98
CA GLU A 38 24.47 -15.63 2.43
C GLU A 38 24.04 -14.36 3.17
N ILE A 39 22.75 -13.98 3.11
CA ILE A 39 22.25 -12.73 3.69
C ILE A 39 21.28 -13.04 4.83
N ASP A 40 21.62 -12.60 6.04
CA ASP A 40 20.71 -12.65 7.17
C ASP A 40 19.65 -11.54 7.06
N VAL A 41 18.42 -11.93 6.73
CA VAL A 41 17.30 -11.02 6.58
C VAL A 41 16.59 -10.85 7.91
N ALA A 42 16.71 -9.66 8.50
CA ALA A 42 16.04 -9.35 9.76
C ALA A 42 14.51 -9.48 9.65
N PHE A 43 13.89 -10.18 10.59
CA PHE A 43 12.43 -10.36 10.65
C PHE A 43 11.65 -9.05 10.56
N THR A 44 12.16 -7.98 11.16
CA THR A 44 11.57 -6.63 11.11
C THR A 44 11.39 -6.12 9.68
N LEU A 45 12.34 -6.40 8.78
CA LEU A 45 12.23 -6.02 7.37
C LEU A 45 11.08 -6.77 6.68
N SER A 46 11.00 -8.08 6.91
CA SER A 46 9.94 -8.93 6.36
C SER A 46 8.57 -8.53 6.88
N LEU A 47 8.48 -8.15 8.16
CA LEU A 47 7.27 -7.62 8.76
C LEU A 47 6.83 -6.31 8.10
N MET A 48 7.76 -5.36 7.90
CA MET A 48 7.45 -4.10 7.20
C MET A 48 7.03 -4.34 5.75
N MET A 49 7.67 -5.30 5.05
CA MET A 49 7.28 -5.69 3.70
C MET A 49 5.89 -6.31 3.64
N CYS A 50 5.53 -7.14 4.62
CA CYS A 50 4.18 -7.70 4.73
C CYS A 50 3.13 -6.58 4.83
N PHE A 51 3.33 -5.61 5.72
CA PHE A 51 2.45 -4.44 5.83
C PHE A 51 2.39 -3.63 4.54
N TYR A 52 3.53 -3.36 3.90
CA TYR A 52 3.61 -2.62 2.66
C TYR A 52 2.77 -3.26 1.56
N VAL A 53 2.93 -4.57 1.32
CA VAL A 53 2.21 -5.30 0.27
C VAL A 53 0.71 -5.30 0.54
N LEU A 54 0.29 -5.49 1.79
CA LEU A 54 -1.12 -5.48 2.16
C LEU A 54 -1.75 -4.11 1.97
N ALA A 55 -1.07 -3.04 2.39
CA ALA A 55 -1.52 -1.66 2.19
C ALA A 55 -1.62 -1.30 0.71
N LEU A 56 -0.60 -1.67 -0.07
CA LEU A 56 -0.56 -1.45 -1.52
C LEU A 56 -1.71 -2.18 -2.23
N ALA A 57 -1.91 -3.46 -1.92
CA ALA A 57 -2.97 -4.27 -2.51
C ALA A 57 -4.36 -3.72 -2.16
N TRP A 58 -4.57 -3.30 -0.91
CA TRP A 58 -5.83 -2.70 -0.47
C TRP A 58 -6.13 -1.40 -1.24
N GLY A 59 -5.14 -0.50 -1.34
CA GLY A 59 -5.29 0.73 -2.08
C GLY A 59 -5.59 0.52 -3.56
N ASN A 60 -4.92 -0.47 -4.18
CA ASN A 60 -5.08 -0.77 -5.61
C ASN A 60 -6.51 -1.16 -6.00
N ILE A 61 -7.27 -1.79 -5.10
CA ILE A 61 -8.69 -2.10 -5.34
C ILE A 61 -9.47 -0.84 -5.76
N PHE A 62 -9.23 0.28 -5.07
CA PHE A 62 -9.94 1.53 -5.30
C PHE A 62 -9.27 2.39 -6.37
N VAL A 63 -7.93 2.41 -6.40
CA VAL A 63 -7.15 3.17 -7.38
C VAL A 63 -7.44 2.70 -8.80
N MET A 64 -7.53 1.38 -9.04
CA MET A 64 -7.88 0.85 -10.36
C MET A 64 -9.25 1.35 -10.85
N TYR A 65 -10.23 1.46 -9.95
CA TYR A 65 -11.52 2.05 -10.31
C TYR A 65 -11.41 3.54 -10.63
N ILE A 66 -10.72 4.32 -9.77
CA ILE A 66 -10.52 5.76 -9.94
C ILE A 66 -9.84 6.07 -11.28
N ASN A 67 -8.84 5.27 -11.64
CA ASN A 67 -8.16 5.33 -12.93
C ASN A 67 -9.12 4.99 -14.08
N GLY A 68 -9.94 3.96 -13.93
CA GLY A 68 -10.93 3.56 -14.93
C GLY A 68 -12.00 4.62 -15.22
N VAL A 69 -12.32 5.49 -14.26
CA VAL A 69 -13.24 6.64 -14.46
C VAL A 69 -12.52 7.96 -14.75
N GLY A 70 -11.18 7.94 -14.86
CA GLY A 70 -10.36 9.10 -15.23
C GLY A 70 -10.23 10.18 -14.15
N LYS A 71 -10.49 9.88 -12.87
CA LYS A 71 -10.48 10.87 -11.77
C LYS A 71 -9.18 10.87 -10.96
N VAL A 72 -8.06 11.05 -11.68
CA VAL A 72 -6.71 10.74 -11.19
C VAL A 72 -5.98 11.92 -10.55
N LYS A 73 -6.56 13.13 -10.58
CA LYS A 73 -5.83 14.34 -10.19
C LYS A 73 -5.41 14.33 -8.72
N LEU A 74 -6.29 13.84 -7.84
CA LEU A 74 -5.97 13.70 -6.42
C LEU A 74 -4.79 12.74 -6.20
N GLN A 75 -4.80 11.59 -6.90
CA GLN A 75 -3.71 10.62 -6.85
C GLN A 75 -2.39 11.25 -7.29
N ILE A 76 -2.37 11.95 -8.42
CA ILE A 76 -1.15 12.60 -8.94
C ILE A 76 -0.57 13.57 -7.90
N ILE A 77 -1.39 14.45 -7.33
CA ILE A 77 -0.94 15.41 -6.31
C ILE A 77 -0.36 14.67 -5.10
N THR A 78 -1.06 13.64 -4.60
CA THR A 78 -0.58 12.87 -3.45
C THR A 78 0.67 12.05 -3.76
N SER A 79 0.83 11.53 -4.98
CA SER A 79 2.02 10.78 -5.39
C SER A 79 3.24 11.68 -5.52
N ILE A 80 3.08 12.91 -6.01
CA ILE A 80 4.16 13.89 -6.06
C ILE A 80 4.58 14.28 -4.63
N ALA A 81 3.61 14.58 -3.76
CA ALA A 81 3.90 14.88 -2.35
C ALA A 81 4.59 13.69 -1.67
N GLY A 82 4.10 12.48 -1.90
CA GLY A 82 4.69 11.23 -1.41
C GLY A 82 6.11 11.04 -1.88
N ALA A 83 6.41 11.28 -3.17
CA ALA A 83 7.76 11.17 -3.73
C ALA A 83 8.74 12.17 -3.09
N ILE A 84 8.32 13.43 -2.89
CA ILE A 84 9.14 14.45 -2.23
C ILE A 84 9.41 14.09 -0.77
N ILE A 85 8.39 13.59 -0.05
CA ILE A 85 8.50 13.23 1.37
C ILE A 85 9.27 11.92 1.58
N ASN A 86 9.28 11.02 0.59
CA ASN A 86 9.80 9.66 0.77
C ASN A 86 11.29 9.64 1.09
N ILE A 87 12.11 10.46 0.42
CA ILE A 87 13.57 10.48 0.67
C ILE A 87 13.89 11.03 2.07
N PRO A 88 13.39 12.22 2.49
CA PRO A 88 13.59 12.72 3.85
C PRO A 88 13.08 11.76 4.92
N LEU A 89 11.90 11.17 4.72
CA LEU A 89 11.30 10.25 5.68
C LEU A 89 12.09 8.95 5.78
N SER A 90 12.57 8.42 4.66
CA SER A 90 13.44 7.23 4.64
C SER A 90 14.73 7.49 5.40
N TYR A 91 15.36 8.65 5.20
CA TYR A 91 16.57 9.02 5.95
C TYR A 91 16.29 9.11 7.45
N LEU A 92 15.20 9.76 7.85
CA LEU A 92 14.81 9.91 9.25
C LEU A 92 14.50 8.55 9.91
N LEU A 93 13.71 7.69 9.27
CA LEU A 93 13.35 6.38 9.82
C LEU A 93 14.53 5.40 9.83
N ALA A 94 15.30 5.35 8.74
CA ALA A 94 16.41 4.41 8.63
C ALA A 94 17.58 4.78 9.55
N LYS A 95 17.94 6.07 9.62
CA LYS A 95 19.13 6.53 10.32
C LYS A 95 18.84 7.08 11.72
N SER A 96 17.88 7.98 11.88
CA SER A 96 17.61 8.62 13.18
C SER A 96 16.89 7.70 14.17
N LEU A 97 16.03 6.81 13.66
CA LEU A 97 15.34 5.80 14.48
C LEU A 97 16.02 4.43 14.44
N HIS A 98 17.18 4.32 13.78
CA HIS A 98 17.98 3.08 13.70
C HIS A 98 17.22 1.86 13.15
N LEU A 99 16.19 2.06 12.31
CA LEU A 99 15.41 0.97 11.71
C LEU A 99 16.07 0.39 10.43
N GLY A 100 17.18 0.97 9.96
CA GLY A 100 17.89 0.50 8.78
C GLY A 100 16.99 0.38 7.54
N THR A 101 17.11 -0.73 6.81
CA THR A 101 16.30 -0.98 5.60
C THR A 101 14.80 -1.14 5.88
N ALA A 102 14.42 -1.63 7.07
CA ALA A 102 13.01 -1.71 7.47
C ALA A 102 12.39 -0.29 7.59
N GLY A 103 13.18 0.69 8.03
CA GLY A 103 12.78 2.10 8.08
C GLY A 103 12.46 2.69 6.71
N ILE A 104 13.18 2.26 5.66
CA ILE A 104 12.94 2.69 4.28
C ILE A 104 11.59 2.15 3.79
N ILE A 105 11.31 0.86 4.00
CA ILE A 105 10.03 0.25 3.62
C ILE A 105 8.86 0.89 4.38
N LEU A 106 9.04 1.20 5.65
CA LEU A 106 8.04 1.91 6.44
C LEU A 106 7.78 3.33 5.89
N ALA A 107 8.82 4.06 5.50
CA ALA A 107 8.67 5.37 4.85
C ALA A 107 7.89 5.24 3.54
N SER A 108 8.21 4.25 2.70
CA SER A 108 7.47 3.97 1.47
C SER A 108 6.01 3.64 1.73
N THR A 109 5.73 2.86 2.78
CA THR A 109 4.35 2.52 3.20
C THR A 109 3.55 3.77 3.57
N ILE A 110 4.15 4.70 4.32
CA ILE A 110 3.52 5.97 4.68
C ILE A 110 3.26 6.82 3.44
N CYS A 111 4.24 6.93 2.53
CA CYS A 111 4.13 7.75 1.32
C CYS A 111 3.08 7.23 0.32
N ILE A 112 2.83 5.92 0.26
CA ILE A 112 1.74 5.36 -0.56
C ILE A 112 0.35 5.47 0.12
N GLY A 113 0.27 6.09 1.30
CA GLY A 113 -0.93 6.16 2.14
C GLY A 113 -2.19 6.72 1.46
N PHE A 114 -2.05 7.43 0.34
CA PHE A 114 -3.18 7.78 -0.53
C PHE A 114 -4.04 6.56 -0.89
N GLY A 115 -3.39 5.47 -1.32
CA GLY A 115 -4.07 4.25 -1.73
C GLY A 115 -4.98 3.70 -0.63
N PRO A 116 -4.45 3.32 0.54
CA PRO A 116 -5.26 2.66 1.56
C PRO A 116 -6.26 3.58 2.29
N ILE A 117 -6.04 4.90 2.30
CA ILE A 117 -6.85 5.85 3.09
C ILE A 117 -7.77 6.69 2.18
N LEU A 118 -7.20 7.41 1.23
CA LEU A 118 -7.93 8.40 0.43
C LEU A 118 -8.69 7.76 -0.74
N ALA A 119 -8.15 6.73 -1.39
CA ALA A 119 -8.81 6.07 -2.50
C ALA A 119 -10.15 5.41 -2.14
N PRO A 120 -10.33 4.71 -0.99
CA PRO A 120 -11.64 4.23 -0.56
C PRO A 120 -12.67 5.35 -0.37
N ILE A 121 -12.24 6.49 0.16
CA ILE A 121 -13.09 7.67 0.37
C ILE A 121 -13.52 8.23 -0.99
N GLN A 122 -12.58 8.39 -1.92
CA GLN A 122 -12.86 8.89 -3.27
C GLN A 122 -13.79 7.93 -4.02
N PHE A 123 -13.53 6.62 -3.96
CA PHE A 123 -14.40 5.58 -4.52
C PHE A 123 -15.84 5.71 -4.00
N ARG A 124 -16.03 5.86 -2.69
CA ARG A 124 -17.36 6.02 -2.09
C ARG A 124 -18.06 7.30 -2.56
N LYS A 125 -17.34 8.41 -2.68
CA LYS A 125 -17.90 9.68 -3.19
C LYS A 125 -18.31 9.57 -4.66
N LEU A 126 -17.46 8.96 -5.50
CA LEU A 126 -17.72 8.77 -6.93
C LEU A 126 -18.90 7.84 -7.17
N THR A 127 -18.97 6.70 -6.48
CA THR A 127 -20.07 5.73 -6.61
C THR A 127 -21.41 6.26 -6.11
N ARG A 128 -21.40 7.20 -5.15
CA ARG A 128 -22.60 7.90 -4.65
C ARG A 128 -22.94 9.18 -5.41
N LYS A 129 -22.18 9.53 -6.46
CA LYS A 129 -22.33 10.79 -7.21
C LYS A 129 -22.26 12.05 -6.33
N SER A 130 -21.51 11.98 -5.23
CA SER A 130 -21.34 13.08 -4.27
C SER A 130 -19.92 13.66 -4.28
N ALA A 131 -19.11 13.30 -5.28
CA ALA A 131 -17.75 13.80 -5.43
C ALA A 131 -17.78 15.23 -6.01
N THR A 132 -17.15 16.17 -5.31
CA THR A 132 -17.03 17.58 -5.71
C THR A 132 -15.57 18.03 -5.65
N GLY A 133 -15.25 19.09 -6.41
CA GLY A 133 -13.90 19.64 -6.48
C GLY A 133 -12.86 18.59 -6.90
N ILE A 134 -11.73 18.55 -6.19
CA ILE A 134 -10.60 17.66 -6.48
C ILE A 134 -10.95 16.16 -6.42
N TRP A 135 -12.03 15.79 -5.71
CA TRP A 135 -12.47 14.40 -5.60
C TRP A 135 -13.14 13.87 -6.89
N ASN A 136 -13.54 14.77 -7.78
CA ASN A 136 -14.16 14.47 -9.08
C ASN A 136 -13.30 14.92 -10.27
N GLN A 137 -12.00 15.09 -10.05
CA GLN A 137 -11.01 15.47 -11.06
C GLN A 137 -9.95 14.39 -11.21
#